data_AF-A0A382SBL3-F1
#
_entry.id   AF-A0A382SBL3-F1
#
_cell.length_a   1.000
_cell.length_b   1.000
_cell.length_c   1.000
_cell.angle_alpha   90.00
_cell.angle_beta   90.00
_cell.angle_gamma   90.00
#
_symmetry.space_group_name_H-M   'P 1'
#
loop_
_entity.id
_entity.type
_entity.pdbx_description
1 polymer ?
#
loop_
_entity_poly.entity_id
_entity_poly.type
_entity_poly.pdbx_seq_one_letter_code
_entity_poly.pdbx_strand_id
1 'polypeptide(L)'
;MSEIIGYRIQQIVDNGHVVQISLIEDVQTEPLSQKQLIMENVSKKLDSDTKEQVMPLLEAILQAQPNIKLKSYNQTLISITMPKNRYDKMGRPQVGEKLQVELKRI
;
A
#
# COMPACT_ATOMS: atom_id res chain seq x y z
N MET A 1 -11.31 1.06 -18.86
CA MET A 1 -10.24 0.06 -18.66
C MET A 1 -10.23 -0.25 -17.17
N SER A 2 -10.63 -1.46 -16.78
CA SER A 2 -10.65 -1.87 -15.37
C SER A 2 -9.22 -2.16 -14.92
N GLU A 3 -8.73 -1.44 -13.92
CA GLU A 3 -7.41 -1.66 -13.35
C GLU A 3 -7.40 -3.03 -12.65
N ILE A 4 -6.56 -3.95 -13.13
CA ILE A 4 -6.43 -5.28 -12.54
C ILE A 4 -5.52 -5.15 -11.32
N ILE A 5 -6.11 -5.06 -10.14
CA ILE A 5 -5.37 -4.99 -8.87
C ILE A 5 -5.00 -6.42 -8.44
N GLY A 6 -3.71 -6.68 -8.27
CA GLY A 6 -3.20 -7.94 -7.76
C GLY A 6 -3.18 -7.95 -6.22
N TYR A 7 -3.59 -9.06 -5.61
CA TYR A 7 -3.59 -9.25 -4.18
C TYR A 7 -2.68 -10.43 -3.80
N ARG A 8 -1.80 -10.25 -2.83
CA ARG A 8 -0.93 -11.32 -2.32
C ARG A 8 -1.62 -12.06 -1.19
N ILE A 9 -1.54 -13.39 -1.19
CA ILE A 9 -2.01 -14.21 -0.08
C ILE A 9 -1.08 -14.02 1.12
N GLN A 10 -1.60 -13.50 2.22
CA GLN A 10 -0.87 -13.32 3.47
C GLN A 10 -1.03 -14.54 4.39
N GLN A 11 -2.22 -15.12 4.44
CA GLN A 11 -2.52 -16.23 5.34
C GLN A 11 -3.58 -17.16 4.75
N ILE A 12 -3.45 -18.45 5.05
CA ILE A 12 -4.45 -19.47 4.74
C ILE A 12 -4.75 -20.24 6.02
N VAL A 13 -6.03 -20.44 6.33
CA VAL A 13 -6.51 -21.25 7.45
C VAL A 13 -7.44 -22.33 6.89
N ASP A 14 -7.09 -23.60 7.04
CA ASP A 14 -7.91 -24.74 6.63
C ASP A 14 -8.52 -25.42 7.87
N ASN A 15 -9.85 -25.39 7.96
CA ASN A 15 -10.61 -25.99 9.04
C ASN A 15 -11.26 -27.33 8.63
N GLY A 16 -10.80 -27.96 7.55
CA GLY A 16 -11.28 -29.24 7.02
C GLY A 16 -12.50 -29.12 6.09
N HIS A 17 -13.48 -28.28 6.44
CA HIS A 17 -14.69 -28.08 5.65
C HIS A 17 -14.61 -26.81 4.78
N VAL A 18 -13.96 -25.78 5.31
CA VAL A 18 -13.80 -24.47 4.69
C VAL A 18 -12.34 -24.03 4.79
N VAL A 19 -11.93 -23.24 3.82
CA VAL A 19 -10.62 -22.59 3.77
C VAL A 19 -10.86 -21.09 3.79
N GLN A 20 -10.19 -20.40 4.70
CA GLN A 20 -10.16 -18.95 4.79
C GLN A 20 -8.83 -18.44 4.26
N ILE A 21 -8.88 -17.52 3.30
CA ILE A 21 -7.72 -16.90 2.67
C ILE A 21 -7.76 -15.41 2.98
N SER A 22 -6.68 -14.90 3.58
CA SER A 22 -6.48 -13.47 3.78
C SER A 22 -5.55 -12.93 2.70
N LEU A 23 -6.00 -11.94 1.95
CA LEU A 23 -5.24 -11.28 0.90
C LEU A 23 -5.03 -9.81 1.22
N ILE A 24 -3.85 -9.31 0.83
CA ILE A 24 -3.47 -7.90 0.93
C ILE A 24 -3.13 -7.38 -0.46
N GLU A 25 -3.51 -6.15 -0.79
CA GLU A 25 -3.10 -5.53 -2.05
C GLU A 25 -1.58 -5.58 -2.22
N ASP A 26 -1.14 -6.05 -3.38
CA ASP A 26 0.27 -6.11 -3.75
C ASP A 26 0.74 -4.74 -4.28
N VAL A 27 0.55 -3.72 -3.46
CA VAL A 27 1.00 -2.35 -3.72
C VAL A 27 2.42 -2.17 -3.20
N GLN A 28 3.35 -1.83 -4.09
CA GLN A 28 4.64 -1.26 -3.68
C GLN A 28 4.45 0.24 -3.50
N THR A 29 4.16 0.67 -2.28
CA THR A 29 4.14 2.10 -1.98
C THR A 29 5.57 2.56 -1.69
N GLU A 30 6.06 3.52 -2.47
CA GLU A 30 7.25 4.26 -2.06
C GLU A 30 6.93 5.02 -0.76
N PRO A 31 7.74 4.89 0.29
CA PRO A 31 7.53 5.66 1.50
C PRO A 31 7.76 7.14 1.18
N LEU A 32 6.68 7.93 1.11
CA LEU A 32 6.77 9.38 1.05
C LEU A 32 7.37 9.88 2.38
N SER A 33 8.55 10.49 2.30
CA SER A 33 9.20 11.07 3.47
C SER A 33 8.46 12.34 3.88
N GLN A 34 8.21 12.53 5.18
CA GLN A 34 7.64 13.77 5.70
C GLN A 34 8.45 15.01 5.26
N LYS A 35 9.76 14.85 5.03
CA LYS A 35 10.64 15.90 4.47
C LYS A 35 10.18 16.36 3.08
N GLN A 36 9.81 15.43 2.21
CA GLN A 36 9.32 15.74 0.85
C GLN A 36 7.99 16.50 0.90
N LEU A 37 7.06 16.10 1.78
CA LEU A 37 5.77 16.79 1.96
C LEU A 37 5.94 18.22 2.46
N ILE A 38 6.86 18.46 3.41
CA ILE A 38 7.13 19.81 3.92
C ILE A 38 7.78 20.66 2.82
N MET A 39 8.74 20.10 2.08
CA MET A 39 9.39 20.78 0.96
C MET A 39 8.39 21.18 -0.14
N GLU A 40 7.49 20.27 -0.52
CA GLU A 40 6.44 20.56 -1.51
C GLU A 40 5.45 21.62 -1.04
N ASN A 41 5.04 21.59 0.23
CA ASN A 41 4.09 22.58 0.75
C ASN A 41 4.70 23.97 0.87
N VAL A 42 5.95 24.06 1.33
CA VAL A 42 6.66 25.32 1.48
C VAL A 42 7.03 25.89 0.10
N SER A 43 7.49 25.06 -0.83
CA SER A 43 7.80 25.50 -2.20
C SER A 43 6.57 25.96 -3.00
N LYS A 44 5.37 25.45 -2.71
CA LYS A 44 4.11 25.91 -3.33
C LYS A 44 3.62 27.25 -2.77
N LYS A 45 4.09 27.66 -1.58
CA LYS A 45 3.63 28.87 -0.87
C LYS A 45 4.62 30.03 -0.93
N LEU A 46 5.81 29.83 -1.49
CA LEU A 46 6.86 30.85 -1.57
C LEU A 46 7.07 31.30 -3.02
N ASP A 47 7.26 32.60 -3.19
CA ASP A 47 7.71 33.21 -4.44
C ASP A 47 9.16 32.80 -4.75
N SER A 48 9.59 32.89 -6.01
CA SER A 48 10.89 32.39 -6.49
C SER A 48 12.09 32.93 -5.71
N ASP A 49 12.08 34.21 -5.37
CA ASP A 49 13.19 34.87 -4.66
C ASP A 49 13.28 34.43 -3.19
N THR A 50 12.13 34.20 -2.54
CA THR A 50 12.06 33.76 -1.14
C THR A 50 12.39 32.27 -1.00
N LYS A 51 12.09 31.48 -2.04
CA LYS A 51 12.35 30.05 -2.09
C LYS A 51 13.85 29.75 -2.06
N GLU A 52 14.68 30.52 -2.77
CA GLU A 52 16.14 30.33 -2.79
C GLU A 52 16.80 30.58 -1.42
N GLN A 53 16.25 31.50 -0.62
CA GLN A 53 16.78 31.81 0.71
C GLN A 53 16.30 30.85 1.79
N VAL A 54 15.06 30.34 1.67
CA VAL A 54 14.40 29.54 2.72
C VAL A 54 14.62 28.03 2.53
N MET A 55 14.76 27.54 1.29
CA MET A 55 15.02 26.11 1.02
C MET A 55 16.27 25.55 1.73
N PRO A 56 17.43 26.22 1.70
CA PRO A 56 18.65 25.72 2.34
C PRO A 56 18.51 25.57 3.86
N LEU A 57 17.81 26.52 4.50
CA LEU A 57 17.53 26.49 5.93
C LEU A 57 16.53 25.39 6.30
N LEU A 58 15.48 25.22 5.48
CA LEU A 58 14.49 24.18 5.64
C LEU A 58 15.11 22.79 5.48
N GLU A 59 16.01 22.60 4.50
CA GLU A 59 16.76 21.35 4.32
C GLU A 59 17.64 21.03 5.54
N ALA A 60 18.37 22.00 6.08
CA ALA A 60 19.21 21.80 7.26
C ALA A 60 18.38 21.42 8.51
N ILE A 61 17.24 22.07 8.73
CA ILE A 61 16.32 21.75 9.84
C ILE A 61 15.71 20.34 9.63
N LEU A 62 15.28 20.03 8.40
CA LEU A 62 14.73 18.72 8.07
C LEU A 62 15.78 17.62 8.15
N GLN A 63 17.06 17.86 7.84
CA GLN A 63 18.15 16.90 8.03
C GLN A 63 18.37 16.54 9.51
N ALA A 64 18.26 17.53 10.41
CA ALA A 64 18.37 17.34 11.85
C ALA A 64 17.15 16.63 12.47
N GLN A 65 16.01 16.56 11.77
CA GLN A 65 14.82 15.87 12.23
C GLN A 65 14.88 14.36 11.90
N PRO A 66 14.45 13.48 12.84
CA PRO A 66 14.31 12.06 12.56
C PRO A 66 13.39 11.83 11.36
N ASN A 67 13.78 10.94 10.45
CA ASN A 67 13.06 10.70 9.22
C ASN A 67 11.79 9.88 9.50
N ILE A 68 10.69 10.57 9.81
CA ILE A 68 9.40 9.94 10.05
C ILE A 68 8.78 9.61 8.69
N LYS A 69 8.70 8.32 8.37
CA LYS A 69 7.99 7.79 7.20
C LYS A 69 6.48 7.86 7.48
N LEU A 70 5.88 9.02 7.32
CA LEU A 70 4.44 9.21 7.51
C LEU A 70 3.69 9.06 6.19
N LYS A 71 3.27 7.81 5.90
CA LYS A 71 2.05 7.48 5.14
C LYS A 71 1.78 5.97 5.25
N SER A 72 0.75 5.61 6.00
CA SER A 72 0.09 4.30 5.86
C SER A 72 -0.86 4.41 4.67
N TYR A 73 -0.52 3.79 3.55
CA TYR A 73 -1.53 3.53 2.52
C TYR A 73 -2.60 2.63 3.14
N ASN A 74 -3.87 3.02 3.05
CA ASN A 74 -4.98 2.19 3.53
C ASN A 74 -5.17 1.04 2.53
N GLN A 75 -4.44 -0.05 2.76
CA GLN A 75 -4.49 -1.25 1.93
C GLN A 75 -5.88 -1.89 2.00
N THR A 76 -6.43 -2.27 0.85
CA THR A 76 -7.61 -3.15 0.84
C THR A 76 -7.20 -4.53 1.35
N LEU A 77 -7.90 -4.97 2.39
CA LEU A 77 -7.75 -6.30 2.98
C LEU A 77 -8.98 -7.13 2.59
N ILE A 78 -8.74 -8.25 1.93
CA ILE A 78 -9.81 -9.15 1.48
C ILE A 78 -9.69 -10.45 2.27
N SER A 79 -10.75 -10.84 2.97
CA SER A 79 -10.86 -12.17 3.58
C SER A 79 -11.91 -12.97 2.83
N ILE A 80 -11.48 -14.05 2.17
CA ILE A 80 -12.35 -14.96 1.42
C ILE A 80 -12.47 -16.26 2.18
N THR A 81 -13.68 -16.60 2.62
CA THR A 81 -13.99 -17.92 3.15
C THR A 81 -14.72 -18.72 2.08
N MET A 82 -14.17 -19.89 1.71
CA MET A 82 -14.75 -20.75 0.68
C MET A 82 -14.76 -22.21 1.11
N PRO A 83 -15.65 -23.06 0.56
CA PRO A 83 -15.60 -24.49 0.79
C PRO A 83 -14.29 -25.12 0.27
N LYS A 84 -13.79 -26.16 0.96
CA LYS A 84 -12.52 -26.81 0.61
C LYS A 84 -12.47 -27.34 -0.82
N ASN A 85 -13.59 -27.86 -1.33
CA ASN A 85 -13.68 -28.33 -2.71
C ASN A 85 -13.44 -27.23 -3.76
N ARG A 86 -13.77 -25.97 -3.47
CA ARG A 86 -13.55 -24.83 -4.36
C ARG A 86 -12.08 -24.43 -4.34
N TYR A 87 -11.49 -24.39 -3.14
CA TYR A 87 -10.06 -24.15 -2.95
C TYR A 87 -9.19 -25.20 -3.67
N ASP A 88 -9.54 -26.48 -3.53
CA ASP A 88 -8.83 -27.56 -4.23
C ASP A 88 -8.91 -27.43 -5.75
N LYS A 89 -10.08 -27.06 -6.29
CA LYS A 89 -10.28 -26.80 -7.72
C LYS A 89 -9.50 -25.59 -8.24
N MET A 90 -9.12 -24.65 -7.37
CA MET A 90 -8.27 -23.53 -7.72
C MET A 90 -6.77 -23.90 -7.79
N GLY A 91 -6.41 -25.17 -7.57
CA GLY A 91 -5.02 -25.62 -7.59
C GLY A 91 -4.30 -25.42 -6.26
N ARG A 92 -5.03 -25.18 -5.17
CA ARG A 92 -4.48 -24.98 -3.81
C ARG A 92 -3.43 -23.87 -3.74
N PRO A 93 -3.82 -22.62 -4.04
CA PRO A 93 -2.89 -21.50 -4.03
C PRO A 93 -2.23 -21.32 -2.65
N GLN A 94 -0.96 -20.94 -2.64
CA GLN A 94 -0.10 -20.91 -1.45
C GLN A 94 0.12 -19.48 -0.92
N VAL A 95 0.54 -19.38 0.34
CA VAL A 95 0.95 -18.10 0.93
C VAL A 95 2.09 -17.49 0.10
N GLY A 96 1.96 -16.19 -0.21
CA GLY A 96 2.90 -15.46 -1.07
C GLY A 96 2.51 -15.41 -2.55
N GLU A 97 1.62 -16.30 -3.02
CA GLU A 97 1.10 -16.21 -4.38
C GLU A 97 0.15 -15.03 -4.55
N LYS A 98 -0.03 -14.60 -5.81
CA LYS A 98 -0.90 -13.48 -6.16
C LYS A 98 -2.20 -14.00 -6.76
N LEU A 99 -3.31 -13.47 -6.28
CA LEU A 99 -4.64 -13.68 -6.84
C LEU A 99 -5.15 -12.37 -7.43
N GLN A 100 -5.82 -12.48 -8.57
CA GLN A 100 -6.56 -11.38 -9.17
C GLN A 100 -7.96 -11.36 -8.57
N VAL A 101 -8.36 -10.21 -8.01
CA VAL A 101 -9.72 -10.00 -7.51
C VAL A 101 -10.35 -8.85 -8.29
N GLU A 102 -11.48 -9.13 -8.94
CA GLU A 102 -12.24 -8.12 -9.67
C GLU A 102 -13.49 -7.74 -8.88
N LEU A 103 -13.60 -6.47 -8.48
CA LEU A 103 -14.75 -5.91 -7.78
C LEU A 103 -15.57 -5.05 -8.77
N LYS A 104 -16.83 -5.42 -8.99
CA LYS A 104 -17.76 -4.69 -9.86
C LYS A 104 -19.01 -4.29 -9.07
N ARG A 105 -19.45 -3.04 -9.22
CA ARG A 105 -20.73 -2.55 -8.71
C ARG A 105 -21.85 -3.02 -9.64
N ILE A 106 -22.95 -3.50 -9.07
CA ILE A 106 -24.19 -3.88 -9.76
C ILE A 106 -25.21 -2.76 -9.58
#